data_AF-A0A941A7H7-F1
#
_entry.id   AF-A0A941A7H7-F1
#
_cell.length_a   1.000
_cell.length_b   1.000
_cell.length_c   1.000
_cell.angle_alpha   90.00
_cell.angle_beta   90.00
_cell.angle_gamma   90.00
#
_symmetry.space_group_name_H-M   'P 1'
#
loop_
_entity.id
_entity.type
_entity.pdbx_description
1 polymer ?
#
loop_
_entity_poly.entity_id
_entity_poly.type
_entity_poly.pdbx_seq_one_letter_code
_entity_poly.pdbx_strand_id
1 'polypeptide(L)' 'KKGQLVAYVGNSGFSTGPHVHYEVRVNGTAVNPASFL' A
#
# COMPACT_ATOMS: atom_id res chain seq x y z
N LYS A 1 5.95 4.71 -13.93
CA LYS A 1 7.38 4.28 -13.87
C LYS A 1 7.68 3.82 -12.45
N LYS A 2 8.54 2.80 -12.23
CA LYS A 2 8.96 2.42 -10.86
C LYS A 2 9.66 3.61 -10.19
N GLY A 3 9.33 3.88 -8.93
CA GLY A 3 9.93 4.95 -8.13
C GLY A 3 9.35 6.35 -8.36
N GLN A 4 8.24 6.49 -9.09
CA GLN A 4 7.52 7.76 -9.19
C GLN A 4 6.80 8.07 -7.88
N LEU A 5 6.80 9.33 -7.46
CA LEU A 5 6.00 9.80 -6.33
C LEU A 5 4.51 9.60 -6.65
N VAL A 6 3.81 8.89 -5.77
CA VAL A 6 2.38 8.59 -5.93
C VAL A 6 1.52 9.28 -4.87
N ALA A 7 2.02 9.45 -3.64
CA ALA A 7 1.31 10.09 -2.53
C ALA A 7 2.26 10.40 -1.37
N TYR A 8 1.77 11.19 -0.40
CA TYR A 8 2.37 11.37 0.91
C TYR A 8 1.66 10.52 1.96
N VAL A 9 2.33 10.19 3.06
CA VAL A 9 1.72 9.48 4.20
C VAL A 9 0.62 10.32 4.84
N GLY A 10 -0.41 9.66 5.34
CA GLY A 10 -1.55 10.31 5.97
C GLY A 10 -2.08 9.55 7.18
N ASN A 11 -3.21 10.02 7.72
CA ASN A 11 -3.90 9.40 8.86
C ASN A 11 -5.44 9.55 8.75
N SER A 12 -5.97 9.66 7.54
CA SER A 12 -7.41 9.76 7.29
C SER A 12 -8.05 8.38 7.11
N GLY A 13 -9.33 8.23 7.51
CA GLY A 13 -10.08 6.99 7.35
C GLY A 13 -9.98 6.05 8.55
N PHE A 14 -10.02 4.74 8.31
CA PHE A 14 -9.87 3.73 9.37
C PHE A 14 -8.40 3.61 9.76
N SER A 15 -7.97 4.50 10.65
CA SER A 15 -6.58 4.59 11.10
C SER A 15 -6.52 4.94 12.58
N THR A 16 -5.59 4.31 13.31
CA THR A 16 -5.29 4.63 14.71
C THR A 16 -4.07 5.53 14.86
N GLY A 17 -3.30 5.73 13.78
CA GLY A 17 -2.10 6.59 13.75
C GLY A 17 -1.45 6.59 12.36
N PRO A 18 -0.52 7.52 12.06
CA PRO A 18 0.04 7.69 10.70
C PRO A 18 0.75 6.42 10.20
N HIS A 19 0.30 5.87 9.08
CA HIS A 19 0.87 4.68 8.46
C HIS A 19 0.54 4.61 6.96
N VAL A 20 1.13 3.64 6.26
CA VAL A 20 0.83 3.34 4.85
C VAL A 20 0.28 1.93 4.75
N HIS A 21 -0.89 1.78 4.14
CA HIS A 21 -1.42 0.48 3.75
C HIS A 21 -0.91 0.11 2.35
N TYR A 22 -0.21 -1.02 2.24
CA TYR A 22 0.29 -1.54 0.96
C TYR A 22 -0.29 -2.93 0.71
N GLU A 23 -0.97 -3.10 -0.42
CA GLU A 23 -1.50 -4.38 -0.88
C GLU A 23 -1.06 -4.69 -2.31
N VAL A 24 -0.88 -5.98 -2.60
CA VAL A 24 -0.64 -6.47 -3.95
C VAL A 24 -1.82 -7.38 -4.32
N ARG A 25 -2.40 -7.15 -5.50
CA ARG A 25 -3.45 -7.98 -6.06
C ARG A 25 -3.00 -8.61 -7.37
N VAL A 26 -3.11 -9.93 -7.47
CA VAL A 26 -2.85 -10.69 -8.70
C VAL A 26 -4.17 -11.30 -9.14
N ASN A 27 -4.61 -10.99 -10.36
CA ASN A 27 -5.92 -11.42 -10.89
C ASN A 27 -7.10 -11.06 -9.98
N GLY A 28 -7.01 -9.92 -9.27
CA GLY A 28 -8.05 -9.45 -8.35
C GLY A 28 -7.99 -10.05 -6.94
N THR A 29 -7.17 -11.07 -6.70
CA THR A 29 -6.98 -11.68 -5.38
C THR A 29 -5.84 -11.00 -4.63
N ALA A 30 -6.08 -10.62 -3.36
CA ALA A 30 -5.04 -10.11 -2.48
C ALA A 30 -4.03 -11.22 -2.15
N VAL A 31 -2.74 -10.95 -2.35
CA VAL A 31 -1.64 -11.87 -2.06
C VAL A 31 -0.69 -11.26 -1.04
N ASN A 32 0.12 -12.10 -0.40
CA ASN A 32 1.14 -11.62 0.54
C ASN A 32 2.14 -10.70 -0.20
N PRO A 33 2.23 -9.40 0.17
CA PRO A 33 3.09 -8.45 -0.52
C PRO A 33 4.58 -8.64 -0.23
N ALA A 34 4.96 -9.41 0.80
CA ALA A 34 6.36 -9.58 1.20
C ALA A 34 7.25 -10.16 0.10
N SER A 35 6.68 -10.91 -0.84
CA SER A 35 7.39 -11.47 -2.00
C SER A 35 7.67 -10.46 -3.12
N PHE A 36 7.12 -9.24 -3.04
CA PHE A 36 7.24 -8.18 -4.06
C PHE A 36 8.07 -6.97 -3.60
N LEU A 37 8.57 -7.02 -2.36
CA LEU A 37 9.47 -6.02 -1.78
C LEU A 37 10.91 -6.29 -2.23
#